data_AF-A0A8T1VFJ2-F1
#
_entry.id   AF-A0A8T1VFJ2-F1
#
_cell.length_a   1.000
_cell.length_b   1.000
_cell.length_c   1.000
_cell.angle_alpha   90.00
_cell.angle_beta   90.00
_cell.angle_gamma   90.00
#
_symmetry.space_group_name_H-M   'P 1'
#
loop_
_entity.id
_entity.type
_entity.pdbx_description
1 polymer ?
#
loop_
_entity_poly.entity_id
_entity_poly.type
_entity_poly.pdbx_seq_one_letter_code
_entity_poly.pdbx_strand_id
1 'polypeptide(L)'
;MKCLGVLTVLALALALALTNAQSACGPRVRRNWDSMSEADKSTYKGALAAAMDSGAYIKFVEIHTEMRSEMEAHKQCMFIYWHRLFLVVFENMLRGQGPEFACVTIPYFNWMEASNKALTGECKTLGDCSRIMQELGGFRGSSAPKTVIINGRNVTGTCIAEAPLNHFCQSSSTTGAACAGCLPRGNWGSAKIPASISYASVIGQVFNGTNIEKVSRTVERGCHADIHASLSSTMSMFQSPADPIFWSHHAMLDALLTIFHKCRVGTRRMTFEQKAADPVAWASCKRRVGQRATGAPFKPTDVVTMRTGEHGADPVEGNKDPLIGQYFEGVPNRFAALMDGSDLGASSYTYEINGLLATMYNNCGAMAITNPATPVPAATTASSAATTRPTTNAPSTTAPTTVAPPSTTNTPASTTVTPATTAPRTSNTRSQEKRVHGIRSFFDWFFGQVMPKTPRARRRLSSCRTAPTSEQNEAEKTKPPASSGSIHGEEPAPVVITVNLTRSEKRVLSWYSETLDSNGGHSAENVADMERQVCMFQDQCLGGILDFTDEFKSLWGVQEPRCRTIVNAINSGEQKILDPAWKSTMKAHFGCPHPANEPA
;
A
#
# COMPACT_ATOMS: atom_id res chain seq x y z
N MET A 1 48.01 8.24 16.30
CA MET A 1 47.46 7.19 17.19
C MET A 1 46.28 7.65 18.05
N LYS A 2 46.38 8.74 18.85
CA LYS A 2 45.28 9.15 19.77
C LYS A 2 43.90 9.39 19.12
N CYS A 3 43.81 10.02 17.94
CA CYS A 3 42.52 10.27 17.28
C CYS A 3 41.80 8.99 16.81
N LEU A 4 42.53 7.91 16.48
CA LEU A 4 41.93 6.65 16.02
C LEU A 4 41.19 5.94 17.17
N GLY A 5 41.73 6.03 18.38
CA GLY A 5 41.08 5.53 19.60
C GLY A 5 39.78 6.28 19.93
N VAL A 6 39.75 7.61 19.76
CA VAL A 6 38.54 8.40 20.01
C VAL A 6 37.44 8.08 18.98
N LEU A 7 37.78 7.93 17.70
CA LEU A 7 36.84 7.52 16.65
C LEU A 7 36.27 6.11 16.87
N THR A 8 37.11 5.15 17.27
CA THR A 8 36.65 3.79 17.59
C THR A 8 35.80 3.75 18.86
N VAL A 9 36.11 4.55 19.89
CA VAL A 9 35.28 4.65 21.11
C VAL A 9 33.94 5.34 20.82
N LEU A 10 33.90 6.38 19.98
CA LEU A 10 32.62 6.99 19.55
C LEU A 10 31.78 6.01 18.73
N ALA A 11 32.38 5.32 17.76
CA ALA A 11 31.68 4.34 16.94
C ALA A 11 31.14 3.17 17.79
N LEU A 12 31.92 2.70 18.77
CA LEU A 12 31.49 1.65 19.69
C LEU A 12 30.38 2.14 20.64
N ALA A 13 30.47 3.37 21.16
CA ALA A 13 29.42 3.97 21.98
C ALA A 13 28.12 4.20 21.21
N LEU A 14 28.20 4.62 19.95
CA LEU A 14 27.05 4.79 19.07
C LEU A 14 26.40 3.42 18.75
N ALA A 15 27.21 2.40 18.47
CA ALA A 15 26.72 1.03 18.25
C ALA A 15 26.07 0.43 19.52
N LEU A 16 26.65 0.68 20.70
CA LEU A 16 26.08 0.27 22.00
C LEU A 16 24.77 1.01 22.33
N ALA A 17 24.65 2.29 21.96
CA ALA A 17 23.41 3.05 22.12
C ALA A 17 22.30 2.53 21.20
N LEU A 18 22.64 2.23 19.93
CA LEU A 18 21.71 1.67 18.94
C LEU A 18 21.21 0.27 19.34
N THR A 19 22.08 -0.61 19.83
CA THR A 19 21.68 -1.96 20.30
C THR A 19 20.84 -1.89 21.58
N ASN A 20 21.19 -1.02 22.54
CA ASN A 20 20.36 -0.80 23.74
C ASN A 20 18.98 -0.24 23.39
N ALA A 21 18.87 0.72 22.45
CA ALA A 21 17.59 1.28 22.03
C ALA A 21 16.67 0.21 21.40
N GLN A 22 17.21 -0.65 20.53
CA GLN A 22 16.44 -1.74 19.94
C GLN A 22 15.97 -2.77 20.99
N SER A 23 16.76 -3.01 22.06
CA SER A 23 16.36 -3.87 23.18
C SER A 23 15.28 -3.26 24.07
N ALA A 24 15.15 -1.93 24.11
CA ALA A 24 14.19 -1.23 24.97
C ALA A 24 12.78 -1.14 24.39
N CYS A 25 12.63 -1.17 23.06
CA CYS A 25 11.33 -0.99 22.39
C CYS A 25 10.45 -2.25 22.33
N GLY A 26 11.03 -3.45 22.50
CA GLY A 26 10.35 -4.70 22.18
C GLY A 26 10.06 -4.90 20.68
N PRO A 27 9.25 -5.91 20.32
CA PRO A 27 8.86 -6.17 18.93
C PRO A 27 8.07 -5.01 18.31
N ARG A 28 8.27 -4.75 17.01
CA ARG A 28 7.51 -3.72 16.29
C ARG A 28 6.07 -4.19 16.05
N VAL A 29 5.10 -3.42 16.52
CA VAL A 29 3.66 -3.68 16.33
C VAL A 29 3.00 -2.47 15.69
N ARG A 30 2.52 -2.61 14.44
CA ARG A 30 1.73 -1.59 13.76
C ARG A 30 0.27 -1.65 14.22
N ARG A 31 -0.32 -0.51 14.57
CA ARG A 31 -1.65 -0.42 15.20
C ARG A 31 -2.64 0.36 14.34
N ASN A 32 -3.94 0.17 14.59
CA ASN A 32 -4.98 1.06 14.07
C ASN A 32 -4.76 2.45 14.70
N TRP A 33 -4.80 3.52 13.90
CA TRP A 33 -4.76 4.89 14.44
C TRP A 33 -5.78 5.12 15.56
N ASP A 34 -6.98 4.56 15.41
CA ASP A 34 -8.08 4.77 16.32
C ASP A 34 -7.90 4.00 17.66
N SER A 35 -6.96 3.03 17.74
CA SER A 35 -6.57 2.34 18.99
C SER A 35 -5.28 2.88 19.64
N MET A 36 -4.54 3.78 18.98
CA MET A 36 -3.32 4.38 19.54
C MET A 36 -3.63 5.34 20.69
N SER A 37 -2.71 5.44 21.65
CA SER A 37 -2.75 6.51 22.65
C SER A 37 -2.42 7.86 22.01
N GLU A 38 -2.87 8.95 22.63
CA GLU A 38 -2.53 10.31 22.16
C GLU A 38 -1.01 10.59 22.24
N ALA A 39 -0.30 9.93 23.17
CA ALA A 39 1.15 9.98 23.25
C ALA A 39 1.82 9.31 22.05
N ASP A 40 1.36 8.13 21.63
CA ASP A 40 1.88 7.43 20.44
C ASP A 40 1.60 8.24 19.16
N LYS A 41 0.40 8.81 19.02
CA LYS A 41 0.03 9.69 17.91
C LYS A 41 0.88 10.95 17.87
N SER A 42 1.12 11.56 19.03
CA SER A 42 2.01 12.73 19.16
C SER A 42 3.44 12.37 18.75
N THR A 43 3.94 11.22 19.19
CA THR A 43 5.28 10.70 18.86
C THR A 43 5.41 10.45 17.36
N TYR A 44 4.43 9.81 16.72
CA TYR A 44 4.41 9.60 15.27
C TYR A 44 4.34 10.90 14.46
N LYS A 45 3.53 11.88 14.90
CA LYS A 45 3.50 13.21 14.27
C LYS A 45 4.82 13.96 14.44
N GLY A 46 5.48 13.83 15.59
CA GLY A 46 6.83 14.36 15.83
C GLY A 46 7.87 13.73 14.91
N ALA A 47 7.87 12.41 14.76
CA ALA A 47 8.79 11.70 13.86
C ALA A 47 8.62 12.13 12.40
N LEU A 48 7.37 12.34 11.95
CA LEU A 48 7.06 12.87 10.62
C LEU A 48 7.57 14.30 10.44
N ALA A 49 7.36 15.19 11.42
CA ALA A 49 7.86 16.55 11.38
C ALA A 49 9.40 16.59 11.31
N ALA A 50 10.07 15.84 12.18
CA ALA A 50 11.53 15.72 12.19
C ALA A 50 12.08 15.15 10.87
N ALA A 51 11.41 14.17 10.27
CA ALA A 51 11.76 13.63 8.95
C ALA A 51 11.60 14.65 7.81
N MET A 52 10.62 15.56 7.91
CA MET A 52 10.45 16.65 6.95
C MET A 52 11.55 17.72 7.14
N ASP A 53 11.80 18.12 8.39
CA ASP A 53 12.83 19.11 8.75
C ASP A 53 14.25 18.65 8.38
N SER A 54 14.56 17.35 8.50
CA SER A 54 15.85 16.77 8.13
C SER A 54 16.04 16.57 6.62
N GLY A 55 15.00 16.78 5.82
CA GLY A 55 14.98 16.47 4.38
C GLY A 55 14.94 14.98 4.05
N ALA A 56 14.89 14.09 5.06
CA ALA A 56 14.83 12.65 4.81
C ALA A 56 13.50 12.24 4.16
N TYR A 57 12.40 12.92 4.51
CA TYR A 57 11.05 12.63 4.00
C TYR A 57 10.93 12.81 2.48
N ILE A 58 11.46 13.92 1.93
CA ILE A 58 11.33 14.21 0.49
C ILE A 58 12.06 13.18 -0.37
N LYS A 59 13.11 12.53 0.15
CA LYS A 59 13.79 11.42 -0.54
C LYS A 59 12.90 10.21 -0.82
N PHE A 60 11.85 9.98 -0.01
CA PHE A 60 10.88 8.92 -0.28
C PHE A 60 9.85 9.34 -1.34
N VAL A 61 9.47 10.62 -1.38
CA VAL A 61 8.66 11.16 -2.49
C VAL A 61 9.42 11.06 -3.81
N GLU A 62 10.72 11.34 -3.81
CA GLU A 62 11.62 11.10 -4.93
C GLU A 62 11.63 9.62 -5.36
N ILE A 63 11.78 8.67 -4.43
CA ILE A 63 11.72 7.22 -4.74
C ILE A 63 10.43 6.83 -5.48
N HIS A 64 9.28 7.31 -5.03
CA HIS A 64 8.00 6.91 -5.62
C HIS A 64 7.70 7.63 -6.95
N THR A 65 8.34 8.78 -7.20
CA THR A 65 8.17 9.56 -8.44
C THR A 65 9.22 9.26 -9.50
N GLU A 66 10.36 8.66 -9.14
CA GLU A 66 11.38 8.18 -10.09
C GLU A 66 10.81 7.05 -10.96
N MET A 67 10.95 7.17 -12.28
CA MET A 67 10.14 6.38 -13.20
C MET A 67 10.53 4.89 -13.30
N ARG A 68 11.76 4.48 -12.94
CA ARG A 68 12.07 3.03 -12.85
C ARG A 68 11.42 2.42 -11.61
N SER A 69 11.44 3.16 -10.51
CA SER A 69 10.83 2.82 -9.24
C SER A 69 9.29 2.80 -9.35
N GLU A 70 8.65 3.80 -9.97
CA GLU A 70 7.20 3.81 -10.26
C GLU A 70 6.76 2.58 -11.07
N MET A 71 7.52 2.20 -12.09
CA MET A 71 7.21 1.03 -12.92
C MET A 71 7.35 -0.32 -12.17
N GLU A 72 8.11 -0.36 -11.08
CA GLU A 72 8.16 -1.49 -10.14
C GLU A 72 7.20 -1.35 -8.95
N ALA A 73 6.70 -0.15 -8.67
CA ALA A 73 5.69 0.09 -7.67
C ALA A 73 4.28 -0.27 -8.17
N HIS A 74 3.94 -0.03 -9.45
CA HIS A 74 2.54 -0.07 -9.93
C HIS A 74 2.31 -0.83 -11.24
N LYS A 75 1.04 -1.23 -11.48
CA LYS A 75 0.47 -1.87 -12.68
C LYS A 75 1.05 -3.24 -13.02
N GLN A 76 1.59 -3.97 -12.03
CA GLN A 76 2.15 -5.32 -12.19
C GLN A 76 1.76 -6.26 -11.03
N CYS A 77 2.55 -7.29 -10.74
CA CYS A 77 2.28 -8.31 -9.71
C CYS A 77 3.08 -8.14 -8.41
N MET A 78 4.08 -7.25 -8.37
CA MET A 78 4.93 -7.02 -7.21
C MET A 78 4.55 -5.78 -6.40
N PHE A 79 3.53 -5.02 -6.83
CA PHE A 79 3.03 -3.79 -6.18
C PHE A 79 3.05 -3.88 -4.65
N ILE A 80 2.48 -4.94 -4.09
CA ILE A 80 2.31 -5.08 -2.64
C ILE A 80 3.62 -5.42 -1.90
N TYR A 81 4.57 -6.09 -2.56
CA TYR A 81 5.91 -6.36 -2.01
C TYR A 81 6.86 -5.16 -2.16
N TRP A 82 6.75 -4.39 -3.26
CA TRP A 82 7.49 -3.14 -3.42
C TRP A 82 7.08 -2.15 -2.31
N HIS A 83 5.78 -1.95 -2.09
CA HIS A 83 5.27 -1.06 -1.05
C HIS A 83 5.59 -1.55 0.37
N ARG A 84 5.68 -2.86 0.62
CA ARG A 84 6.17 -3.39 1.91
C ARG A 84 7.61 -2.94 2.21
N LEU A 85 8.54 -3.08 1.27
CA LEU A 85 9.91 -2.59 1.46
C LEU A 85 9.92 -1.08 1.70
N PHE A 86 9.09 -0.34 0.96
CA PHE A 86 8.98 1.12 1.06
C PHE A 86 8.52 1.56 2.46
N LEU A 87 7.47 0.91 3.00
CA LEU A 87 7.00 1.09 4.38
C LEU A 87 8.08 0.76 5.42
N VAL A 88 8.81 -0.35 5.24
CA VAL A 88 9.83 -0.80 6.20
C VAL A 88 11.00 0.17 6.28
N VAL A 89 11.51 0.63 5.14
CA VAL A 89 12.64 1.57 5.09
C VAL A 89 12.20 2.97 5.55
N PHE A 90 10.96 3.38 5.26
CA PHE A 90 10.39 4.63 5.79
C PHE A 90 10.23 4.57 7.32
N GLU A 91 9.77 3.45 7.87
CA GLU A 91 9.67 3.25 9.32
C GLU A 91 11.05 3.26 9.99
N ASN A 92 12.07 2.64 9.37
CA ASN A 92 13.46 2.73 9.83
C ASN A 92 13.95 4.19 9.84
N MET A 93 13.62 4.97 8.81
CA MET A 93 13.96 6.40 8.74
C MET A 93 13.28 7.21 9.84
N LEU A 94 11.98 6.99 10.11
CA LEU A 94 11.27 7.64 11.22
C LEU A 94 11.90 7.32 12.57
N ARG A 95 12.26 6.05 12.81
CA ARG A 95 12.95 5.60 14.04
C ARG A 95 14.36 6.21 14.18
N GLY A 96 14.98 6.61 13.07
CA GLY A 96 16.28 7.29 13.02
C GLY A 96 16.26 8.79 13.28
N GLN A 97 15.09 9.44 13.36
CA GLN A 97 15.02 10.90 13.52
C GLN A 97 15.39 11.40 14.92
N GLY A 98 15.47 10.52 15.92
CA GLY A 98 15.80 10.87 17.31
C GLY A 98 15.53 9.71 18.28
N PRO A 99 16.21 9.65 19.44
CA PRO A 99 16.01 8.60 20.44
C PRO A 99 14.56 8.50 20.94
N GLU A 100 13.82 9.60 20.96
CA GLU A 100 12.39 9.66 21.30
C GLU A 100 11.50 8.96 20.26
N PHE A 101 11.95 8.85 19.00
CA PHE A 101 11.24 8.17 17.92
C PHE A 101 11.71 6.73 17.72
N ALA A 102 12.74 6.28 18.45
CA ALA A 102 13.38 4.98 18.25
C ALA A 102 12.41 3.78 18.31
N CYS A 103 11.29 3.90 19.02
CA CYS A 103 10.27 2.86 19.14
C CYS A 103 9.07 3.02 18.19
N VAL A 104 9.01 4.08 17.37
CA VAL A 104 7.86 4.35 16.50
C VAL A 104 7.64 3.26 15.45
N THR A 105 6.38 3.09 15.05
CA THR A 105 5.91 2.18 14.00
C THR A 105 4.86 2.89 13.16
N ILE A 106 4.71 2.55 11.88
CA ILE A 106 3.68 3.15 11.03
C ILE A 106 2.29 2.63 11.44
N PRO A 107 1.34 3.49 11.83
CA PRO A 107 -0.03 3.06 12.11
C PRO A 107 -0.83 2.90 10.82
N TYR A 108 -1.81 2.00 10.81
CA TYR A 108 -2.67 1.78 9.65
C TYR A 108 -3.97 2.60 9.71
N PHE A 109 -4.41 3.06 8.55
CA PHE A 109 -5.69 3.73 8.34
C PHE A 109 -6.77 2.68 8.10
N ASN A 110 -7.56 2.35 9.13
CA ASN A 110 -8.68 1.41 9.02
C ASN A 110 -9.89 2.00 8.28
N TRP A 111 -9.76 2.23 6.98
CA TRP A 111 -10.85 2.73 6.13
C TRP A 111 -12.08 1.81 6.10
N MET A 112 -11.95 0.53 6.48
CA MET A 112 -13.07 -0.41 6.51
C MET A 112 -14.07 0.00 7.61
N GLU A 113 -13.56 0.48 8.74
CA GLU A 113 -14.37 1.04 9.82
C GLU A 113 -15.14 2.29 9.36
N ALA A 114 -14.51 3.15 8.55
CA ALA A 114 -15.19 4.31 7.95
C ALA A 114 -16.33 3.89 7.01
N SER A 115 -16.14 2.82 6.22
CA SER A 115 -17.22 2.22 5.42
C SER A 115 -18.38 1.72 6.29
N ASN A 116 -18.08 1.00 7.38
CA ASN A 116 -19.10 0.48 8.30
C ASN A 116 -19.92 1.60 8.97
N LYS A 117 -19.26 2.66 9.44
CA LYS A 117 -19.91 3.83 10.04
C LYS A 117 -20.86 4.51 9.05
N ALA A 118 -20.45 4.70 7.79
CA ALA A 118 -21.30 5.30 6.76
C ALA A 118 -22.46 4.39 6.30
N LEU A 119 -22.21 3.09 6.11
CA LEU A 119 -23.27 2.09 5.86
C LEU A 119 -24.37 2.13 6.93
N THR A 120 -24.00 2.46 8.17
CA THR A 120 -24.93 2.50 9.31
C THR A 120 -25.50 3.90 9.62
N GLY A 121 -25.08 4.93 8.89
CA GLY A 121 -25.56 6.31 9.02
C GLY A 121 -24.91 7.12 10.15
N GLU A 122 -23.77 6.68 10.70
CA GLU A 122 -23.05 7.38 11.77
C GLU A 122 -22.25 8.61 11.27
N CYS A 123 -21.92 8.64 9.98
CA CYS A 123 -21.16 9.71 9.29
C CYS A 123 -21.34 9.56 7.76
N LYS A 124 -20.83 10.50 6.95
CA LYS A 124 -21.09 10.55 5.48
C LYS A 124 -19.84 10.48 4.60
N THR A 125 -18.72 11.10 5.02
CA THR A 125 -17.53 11.26 4.17
C THR A 125 -16.29 10.71 4.87
N LEU A 126 -15.23 10.40 4.09
CA LEU A 126 -14.00 9.83 4.63
C LEU A 126 -13.41 10.69 5.76
N GLY A 127 -13.49 12.02 5.65
CA GLY A 127 -12.97 12.97 6.63
C GLY A 127 -13.68 12.94 7.98
N ASP A 128 -15.01 12.81 8.00
CA ASP A 128 -15.81 12.68 9.23
C ASP A 128 -15.86 11.24 9.78
N CYS A 129 -15.79 10.22 8.91
CA CYS A 129 -15.79 8.83 9.33
C CYS A 129 -14.43 8.30 9.83
N SER A 130 -13.33 9.00 9.55
CA SER A 130 -11.96 8.55 9.85
C SER A 130 -11.23 9.53 10.75
N ARG A 131 -10.97 9.15 12.00
CA ARG A 131 -10.32 10.02 13.00
C ARG A 131 -8.90 10.40 12.58
N ILE A 132 -8.14 9.48 11.97
CA ILE A 132 -6.82 9.75 11.40
C ILE A 132 -6.79 10.94 10.42
N MET A 133 -7.83 11.11 9.60
CA MET A 133 -7.86 12.19 8.60
C MET A 133 -8.05 13.57 9.24
N GLN A 134 -8.62 13.61 10.45
CA GLN A 134 -8.74 14.84 11.25
C GLN A 134 -7.45 15.09 12.04
N GLU A 135 -6.82 14.06 12.60
CA GLU A 135 -5.72 14.21 13.56
C GLU A 135 -4.31 14.21 12.95
N LEU A 136 -4.13 13.66 11.74
CA LEU A 136 -2.86 13.60 11.01
C LEU A 136 -2.74 14.81 10.07
N GLY A 137 -2.65 16.00 10.66
CA GLY A 137 -2.54 17.28 9.96
C GLY A 137 -3.84 17.82 9.35
N GLY A 138 -4.99 17.20 9.62
CA GLY A 138 -6.32 17.74 9.29
C GLY A 138 -6.63 18.03 7.81
N PHE A 139 -7.82 18.57 7.55
CA PHE A 139 -8.24 19.01 6.20
C PHE A 139 -9.01 20.33 6.21
N ARG A 140 -9.11 20.99 7.37
CA ARG A 140 -9.86 22.23 7.56
C ARG A 140 -8.93 23.43 7.44
N GLY A 141 -8.45 23.68 6.23
CA GLY A 141 -7.57 24.81 5.89
C GLY A 141 -8.27 25.95 5.16
N SER A 142 -7.51 26.98 4.79
CA SER A 142 -7.97 28.13 3.99
C SER A 142 -8.68 27.68 2.70
N SER A 143 -9.90 28.15 2.47
CA SER A 143 -10.77 27.71 1.38
C SER A 143 -10.25 27.99 -0.04
N ALA A 144 -9.23 28.85 -0.19
CA ALA A 144 -8.63 29.16 -1.48
C ALA A 144 -7.62 28.07 -1.90
N PRO A 145 -7.76 27.46 -3.09
CA PRO A 145 -6.80 26.47 -3.57
C PRO A 145 -5.44 27.11 -3.86
N LYS A 146 -4.36 26.43 -3.48
CA LYS A 146 -2.96 26.80 -3.74
C LYS A 146 -2.30 25.68 -4.54
N THR A 147 -1.43 26.06 -5.47
CA THR A 147 -0.55 25.13 -6.18
C THR A 147 0.81 25.09 -5.50
N VAL A 148 1.32 23.88 -5.25
CA VAL A 148 2.71 23.63 -4.83
C VAL A 148 3.37 22.74 -5.88
N ILE A 149 4.64 23.00 -6.21
CA ILE A 149 5.40 22.20 -7.17
C ILE A 149 6.14 21.10 -6.38
N ILE A 150 5.46 19.97 -6.17
CA ILE A 150 6.00 18.84 -5.39
C ILE A 150 6.83 17.96 -6.31
N ASN A 151 8.12 17.86 -6.03
CA ASN A 151 9.12 17.18 -6.86
C ASN A 151 8.87 17.39 -8.38
N GLY A 152 8.80 18.65 -8.80
CA GLY A 152 8.69 19.05 -10.21
C GLY A 152 7.28 18.96 -10.82
N ARG A 153 6.27 18.48 -10.08
CA ARG A 153 4.87 18.41 -10.55
C ARG A 153 4.00 19.44 -9.83
N ASN A 154 3.23 20.21 -10.60
CA ASN A 154 2.17 21.07 -10.05
C ASN A 154 1.09 20.20 -9.37
N VAL A 155 0.88 20.43 -8.08
CA VAL A 155 -0.20 19.82 -7.30
C VAL A 155 -1.04 20.92 -6.69
N THR A 156 -2.36 20.90 -6.94
CA THR A 156 -3.31 21.94 -6.52
C THR A 156 -4.31 21.38 -5.53
N GLY A 157 -4.63 22.14 -4.48
CA GLY A 157 -5.60 21.75 -3.46
C GLY A 157 -5.70 22.78 -2.34
N THR A 158 -6.45 22.48 -1.30
CA THR A 158 -6.48 23.25 -0.05
C THR A 158 -5.14 23.04 0.64
N CYS A 159 -4.30 24.08 0.77
CA CYS A 159 -2.99 23.91 1.41
C CYS A 159 -3.15 23.88 2.93
N ILE A 160 -2.89 22.73 3.52
CA ILE A 160 -3.05 22.51 4.96
C ILE A 160 -1.70 22.67 5.64
N ALA A 161 -1.66 23.52 6.67
CA ALA A 161 -0.47 23.86 7.47
C ALA A 161 -0.63 23.42 8.94
N GLU A 162 -1.53 22.48 9.22
CA GLU A 162 -1.67 21.88 10.55
C GLU A 162 -0.65 20.75 10.72
N ALA A 163 -0.07 20.62 11.92
CA ALA A 163 1.06 19.72 12.16
C ALA A 163 0.72 18.24 11.90
N PRO A 164 1.57 17.49 11.18
CA PRO A 164 2.96 17.82 10.85
C PRO A 164 3.18 18.58 9.51
N LEU A 165 2.13 18.98 8.79
CA LEU A 165 2.25 19.50 7.41
C LEU A 165 2.88 20.89 7.30
N ASN A 166 2.96 21.65 8.39
CA ASN A 166 3.73 22.90 8.45
C ASN A 166 5.23 22.72 8.22
N HIS A 167 5.75 21.49 8.42
CA HIS A 167 7.15 21.14 8.16
C HIS A 167 7.40 20.74 6.70
N PHE A 168 6.34 20.61 5.88
CA PHE A 168 6.47 20.07 4.53
C PHE A 168 7.32 20.95 3.60
N CYS A 169 8.33 20.33 2.99
CA CYS A 169 9.17 20.91 1.95
C CYS A 169 9.04 20.14 0.63
N GLN A 170 8.95 20.87 -0.48
CA GLN A 170 8.48 20.33 -1.76
C GLN A 170 9.57 19.71 -2.67
N SER A 171 10.85 19.92 -2.37
CA SER A 171 12.01 19.37 -3.10
C SER A 171 13.23 19.28 -2.17
N SER A 172 14.24 18.48 -2.51
CA SER A 172 15.50 18.39 -1.75
C SER A 172 16.32 19.70 -1.81
N SER A 173 16.18 20.47 -2.89
CA SER A 173 16.83 21.76 -3.11
C SER A 173 16.18 22.91 -2.34
N THR A 174 14.94 22.75 -1.88
CA THR A 174 14.25 23.73 -1.05
C THR A 174 14.54 23.43 0.42
N THR A 175 14.83 24.45 1.23
CA THR A 175 15.06 24.30 2.68
C THR A 175 14.56 25.50 3.48
N GLY A 176 14.31 25.28 4.78
CA GLY A 176 13.94 26.32 5.75
C GLY A 176 12.74 27.17 5.31
N ALA A 177 12.86 28.50 5.41
CA ALA A 177 11.78 29.43 5.09
C ALA A 177 11.35 29.46 3.60
N ALA A 178 12.07 28.77 2.70
CA ALA A 178 11.66 28.60 1.30
C ALA A 178 10.71 27.42 1.08
N CYS A 179 10.57 26.51 2.06
CA CYS A 179 9.63 25.41 2.03
C CYS A 179 8.18 25.91 1.93
N ALA A 180 7.32 25.13 1.28
CA ALA A 180 5.92 25.49 1.08
C ALA A 180 5.15 25.73 2.40
N GLY A 181 5.59 25.10 3.49
CA GLY A 181 5.04 25.25 4.85
C GLY A 181 3.59 24.76 4.97
N CYS A 182 3.12 24.02 3.97
CA CYS A 182 1.79 23.44 3.87
C CYS A 182 1.76 22.43 2.72
N LEU A 183 0.85 21.45 2.82
CA LEU A 183 0.63 20.46 1.77
C LEU A 183 -0.76 20.62 1.12
N PRO A 184 -0.90 20.63 -0.21
CA PRO A 184 -2.19 20.59 -0.89
C PRO A 184 -2.93 19.27 -0.65
N ARG A 185 -4.09 19.33 0.02
CA ARG A 185 -5.02 18.21 0.17
C ARG A 185 -6.29 18.43 -0.66
N GLY A 186 -6.98 17.35 -1.02
CA GLY A 186 -8.32 17.43 -1.60
C GLY A 186 -9.36 17.84 -0.56
N ASN A 187 -10.61 18.06 -0.98
CA ASN A 187 -11.69 18.36 -0.05
C ASN A 187 -12.15 17.09 0.68
N TRP A 188 -11.41 16.69 1.71
CA TRP A 188 -11.68 15.47 2.49
C TRP A 188 -13.00 15.53 3.28
N GLY A 189 -13.52 16.73 3.56
CA GLY A 189 -14.85 16.93 4.15
C GLY A 189 -16.01 16.72 3.20
N SER A 190 -15.74 16.46 1.92
CA SER A 190 -16.71 16.00 0.92
C SER A 190 -16.26 14.73 0.19
N ALA A 191 -15.20 14.07 0.68
CA ALA A 191 -14.63 12.89 0.02
C ALA A 191 -15.52 11.67 0.27
N LYS A 192 -16.26 11.24 -0.75
CA LYS A 192 -17.15 10.08 -0.63
C LYS A 192 -16.39 8.82 -0.25
N ILE A 193 -17.10 7.93 0.43
CA ILE A 193 -16.61 6.64 0.89
C ILE A 193 -16.79 5.61 -0.23
N PRO A 194 -15.71 5.02 -0.77
CA PRO A 194 -15.84 4.02 -1.82
C PRO A 194 -16.58 2.75 -1.35
N ALA A 195 -17.39 2.16 -2.22
CA ALA A 195 -17.97 0.84 -1.91
C ALA A 195 -16.93 -0.29 -1.90
N SER A 196 -15.79 -0.11 -2.59
CA SER A 196 -14.68 -1.07 -2.60
C SER A 196 -13.94 -1.18 -1.26
N ILE A 197 -14.16 -0.25 -0.33
CA ILE A 197 -13.59 -0.29 1.02
C ILE A 197 -14.54 -0.93 2.05
N SER A 198 -15.69 -1.45 1.62
CA SER A 198 -16.63 -2.20 2.46
C SER A 198 -16.12 -3.62 2.76
N TYR A 199 -16.49 -4.16 3.94
CA TYR A 199 -16.10 -5.52 4.37
C TYR A 199 -16.36 -6.60 3.30
N ALA A 200 -17.53 -6.58 2.66
CA ALA A 200 -17.88 -7.53 1.61
C ALA A 200 -16.98 -7.44 0.38
N SER A 201 -16.66 -6.23 -0.09
CA SER A 201 -15.76 -6.04 -1.24
C SER A 201 -14.32 -6.42 -0.90
N VAL A 202 -13.83 -6.10 0.30
CA VAL A 202 -12.45 -6.44 0.71
C VAL A 202 -12.23 -7.94 0.81
N ILE A 203 -13.18 -8.70 1.36
CA ILE A 203 -13.12 -10.17 1.36
C ILE A 203 -12.99 -10.67 -0.08
N GLY A 204 -13.80 -10.15 -1.01
CA GLY A 204 -13.70 -10.48 -2.43
C GLY A 204 -12.34 -10.12 -3.04
N GLN A 205 -11.78 -8.96 -2.71
CA GLN A 205 -10.48 -8.49 -3.24
C GLN A 205 -9.30 -9.34 -2.75
N VAL A 206 -9.33 -9.80 -1.49
CA VAL A 206 -8.22 -10.54 -0.86
C VAL A 206 -8.33 -12.05 -1.06
N PHE A 207 -9.53 -12.63 -0.99
CA PHE A 207 -9.71 -14.10 -0.99
C PHE A 207 -10.11 -14.72 -2.32
N ASN A 208 -10.75 -13.98 -3.25
CA ASN A 208 -11.03 -14.50 -4.60
C ASN A 208 -9.77 -14.57 -5.49
N GLY A 209 -8.62 -14.07 -5.00
CA GLY A 209 -7.31 -14.29 -5.59
C GLY A 209 -6.87 -15.75 -5.44
N THR A 210 -6.33 -16.36 -6.50
CA THR A 210 -5.75 -17.71 -6.45
C THR A 210 -4.32 -17.68 -5.90
N ASN A 211 -3.58 -16.61 -6.21
CA ASN A 211 -2.20 -16.34 -5.80
C ASN A 211 -1.96 -14.83 -5.64
N ILE A 212 -0.74 -14.47 -5.21
CA ILE A 212 -0.32 -13.10 -4.93
C ILE A 212 -0.49 -12.15 -6.12
N GLU A 213 -0.27 -12.60 -7.37
CA GLU A 213 -0.46 -11.73 -8.54
C GLU A 213 -1.92 -11.28 -8.64
N LYS A 214 -2.88 -12.21 -8.48
CA LYS A 214 -4.30 -11.87 -8.59
C LYS A 214 -4.73 -10.97 -7.43
N VAL A 215 -4.29 -11.24 -6.20
CA VAL A 215 -4.56 -10.39 -5.03
C VAL A 215 -3.96 -9.00 -5.20
N SER A 216 -2.66 -8.90 -5.49
CA SER A 216 -1.95 -7.62 -5.66
C SER A 216 -2.64 -6.74 -6.71
N ARG A 217 -3.00 -7.29 -7.88
CA ARG A 217 -3.72 -6.54 -8.94
C ARG A 217 -5.12 -6.13 -8.56
N THR A 218 -5.84 -6.95 -7.79
CA THR A 218 -7.23 -6.67 -7.39
C THR A 218 -7.30 -5.67 -6.24
N VAL A 219 -6.36 -5.72 -5.29
CA VAL A 219 -6.19 -4.72 -4.23
C VAL A 219 -5.74 -3.38 -4.82
N GLU A 220 -4.72 -3.37 -5.70
CA GLU A 220 -4.21 -2.15 -6.37
C GLU A 220 -5.31 -1.38 -7.11
N ARG A 221 -6.18 -2.10 -7.84
CA ARG A 221 -7.27 -1.51 -8.65
C ARG A 221 -8.58 -1.32 -7.89
N GLY A 222 -8.68 -1.84 -6.67
CA GLY A 222 -9.86 -1.73 -5.82
C GLY A 222 -9.63 -0.68 -4.74
N CYS A 223 -9.61 -1.12 -3.49
CA CYS A 223 -9.49 -0.25 -2.31
C CYS A 223 -8.28 0.71 -2.32
N HIS A 224 -7.16 0.35 -2.97
CA HIS A 224 -6.00 1.24 -3.13
C HIS A 224 -6.33 2.44 -4.03
N ALA A 225 -6.65 2.18 -5.32
CA ALA A 225 -6.95 3.23 -6.28
C ALA A 225 -8.13 4.10 -5.85
N ASP A 226 -9.17 3.50 -5.26
CA ASP A 226 -10.36 4.23 -4.82
C ASP A 226 -10.08 5.20 -3.65
N ILE A 227 -9.21 4.85 -2.69
CA ILE A 227 -8.78 5.80 -1.63
C ILE A 227 -7.94 6.94 -2.23
N HIS A 228 -6.94 6.61 -3.05
CA HIS A 228 -6.09 7.61 -3.71
C HIS A 228 -6.91 8.62 -4.54
N ALA A 229 -7.90 8.14 -5.30
CA ALA A 229 -8.81 8.98 -6.06
C ALA A 229 -9.72 9.84 -5.16
N SER A 230 -10.28 9.26 -4.09
CA SER A 230 -11.22 9.94 -3.20
C SER A 230 -10.57 11.05 -2.37
N LEU A 231 -9.31 10.87 -1.97
CA LEU A 231 -8.55 11.88 -1.24
C LEU A 231 -8.03 13.01 -2.15
N SER A 232 -7.92 12.77 -3.46
CA SER A 232 -7.60 13.76 -4.50
C SER A 232 -6.30 14.56 -4.25
N SER A 233 -6.07 15.63 -5.01
CA SER A 233 -4.89 16.50 -4.91
C SER A 233 -3.58 15.69 -4.84
N THR A 234 -2.71 15.92 -3.85
CA THR A 234 -1.48 15.16 -3.61
C THR A 234 -1.71 13.64 -3.65
N MET A 235 -2.75 13.13 -2.98
CA MET A 235 -3.06 11.69 -2.94
C MET A 235 -3.47 11.10 -4.29
N SER A 236 -3.90 11.91 -5.25
CA SER A 236 -4.23 11.44 -6.61
C SER A 236 -3.03 11.34 -7.58
N MET A 237 -1.82 11.70 -7.12
CA MET A 237 -0.64 11.87 -7.98
C MET A 237 0.50 10.90 -7.61
N PHE A 238 1.52 10.74 -8.47
CA PHE A 238 2.76 10.03 -8.09
C PHE A 238 3.45 10.70 -6.90
N GLN A 239 3.16 11.96 -6.62
CA GLN A 239 3.60 12.70 -5.45
C GLN A 239 2.87 12.29 -4.15
N SER A 240 1.97 11.29 -4.17
CA SER A 240 1.14 10.92 -3.02
C SER A 240 1.88 10.62 -1.70
N PRO A 241 3.12 10.08 -1.65
CA PRO A 241 3.86 9.97 -0.39
C PRO A 241 4.22 11.30 0.26
N ALA A 242 4.08 12.44 -0.43
CA ALA A 242 4.19 13.76 0.17
C ALA A 242 3.14 14.00 1.27
N ASP A 243 2.01 13.28 1.22
CA ASP A 243 1.00 13.27 2.27
C ASP A 243 1.26 12.14 3.30
N PRO A 244 1.42 12.45 4.60
CA PRO A 244 1.58 11.44 5.64
C PRO A 244 0.48 10.36 5.71
N ILE A 245 -0.73 10.63 5.19
CA ILE A 245 -1.82 9.63 5.13
C ILE A 245 -1.48 8.46 4.19
N PHE A 246 -0.57 8.66 3.22
CA PHE A 246 -0.07 7.63 2.31
C PHE A 246 0.45 6.41 3.07
N TRP A 247 1.30 6.64 4.06
CA TRP A 247 1.97 5.58 4.82
C TRP A 247 0.97 4.74 5.60
N SER A 248 -0.03 5.39 6.20
CA SER A 248 -1.10 4.69 6.91
C SER A 248 -2.10 4.00 5.99
N HIS A 249 -2.37 4.54 4.80
CA HIS A 249 -3.14 3.85 3.77
C HIS A 249 -2.42 2.57 3.30
N HIS A 250 -1.13 2.66 2.95
CA HIS A 250 -0.35 1.51 2.51
C HIS A 250 -0.08 0.49 3.62
N ALA A 251 0.05 0.92 4.89
CA ALA A 251 0.08 0.00 6.02
C ALA A 251 -1.23 -0.81 6.18
N MET A 252 -2.39 -0.25 5.84
CA MET A 252 -3.65 -1.02 5.79
C MET A 252 -3.64 -2.06 4.66
N LEU A 253 -3.08 -1.74 3.50
CA LEU A 253 -2.92 -2.71 2.40
C LEU A 253 -1.94 -3.84 2.76
N ASP A 254 -0.89 -3.53 3.52
CA ASP A 254 0.06 -4.51 4.03
C ASP A 254 -0.51 -5.36 5.19
N ALA A 255 -1.47 -4.84 5.96
CA ALA A 255 -2.27 -5.64 6.88
C ALA A 255 -3.17 -6.65 6.13
N LEU A 256 -3.77 -6.25 4.99
CA LEU A 256 -4.49 -7.18 4.10
C LEU A 256 -3.57 -8.26 3.51
N LEU A 257 -2.32 -7.91 3.15
CA LEU A 257 -1.31 -8.88 2.73
C LEU A 257 -0.98 -9.87 3.85
N THR A 258 -0.84 -9.39 5.09
CA THR A 258 -0.60 -10.23 6.27
C THR A 258 -1.74 -11.23 6.51
N ILE A 259 -2.99 -10.79 6.35
CA ILE A 259 -4.18 -11.67 6.39
C ILE A 259 -4.14 -12.71 5.27
N PHE A 260 -3.84 -12.30 4.03
CA PHE A 260 -3.72 -13.22 2.90
C PHE A 260 -2.70 -14.33 3.17
N HIS A 261 -1.48 -13.98 3.62
CA HIS A 261 -0.45 -14.97 3.92
C HIS A 261 -0.89 -15.96 5.00
N LYS A 262 -1.36 -15.48 6.17
CA LYS A 262 -1.86 -16.35 7.24
C LYS A 262 -2.91 -17.34 6.74
N CYS A 263 -3.80 -16.90 5.86
CA CYS A 263 -4.96 -17.66 5.42
C CYS A 263 -4.73 -18.58 4.22
N ARG A 264 -3.73 -18.31 3.39
CA ARG A 264 -3.53 -18.99 2.09
C ARG A 264 -2.16 -19.64 1.92
N VAL A 265 -1.21 -19.27 2.77
CA VAL A 265 0.18 -19.75 2.78
C VAL A 265 0.51 -20.40 4.13
N GLY A 266 -0.10 -19.88 5.20
CA GLY A 266 0.11 -20.31 6.58
C GLY A 266 1.05 -19.37 7.34
N THR A 267 1.34 -19.70 8.60
CA THR A 267 2.17 -18.91 9.51
C THR A 267 3.57 -19.48 9.73
N ARG A 268 3.89 -20.63 9.10
CA ARG A 268 5.18 -21.31 9.24
C ARG A 268 6.28 -20.47 8.59
N ARG A 269 7.39 -20.23 9.32
CA ARG A 269 8.63 -19.67 8.75
C ARG A 269 9.11 -20.47 7.53
N MET A 270 9.51 -19.76 6.47
CA MET A 270 9.94 -20.35 5.20
C MET A 270 11.35 -19.90 4.85
N THR A 271 12.20 -20.80 4.37
CA THR A 271 13.50 -20.41 3.78
C THR A 271 13.27 -19.59 2.51
N PHE A 272 14.30 -18.88 2.04
CA PHE A 272 14.20 -18.10 0.80
C PHE A 272 13.77 -18.96 -0.40
N GLU A 273 14.26 -20.21 -0.48
CA GLU A 273 13.94 -21.17 -1.54
C GLU A 273 12.49 -21.63 -1.44
N GLN A 274 11.98 -21.84 -0.22
CA GLN A 274 10.57 -22.15 0.00
C GLN A 274 9.68 -20.98 -0.39
N LYS A 275 10.03 -19.74 0.01
CA LYS A 275 9.33 -18.52 -0.42
C LYS A 275 9.36 -18.36 -1.95
N ALA A 276 10.49 -18.64 -2.59
CA ALA A 276 10.66 -18.55 -4.04
C ALA A 276 9.87 -19.62 -4.83
N ALA A 277 9.53 -20.75 -4.22
CA ALA A 277 8.85 -21.88 -4.84
C ALA A 277 7.33 -21.95 -4.52
N ASP A 278 6.82 -21.13 -3.61
CA ASP A 278 5.42 -21.19 -3.19
C ASP A 278 4.46 -20.68 -4.28
N PRO A 279 3.53 -21.50 -4.81
CA PRO A 279 2.69 -21.13 -5.95
C PRO A 279 1.54 -20.16 -5.60
N VAL A 280 1.29 -19.91 -4.31
CA VAL A 280 0.26 -19.01 -3.81
C VAL A 280 0.88 -17.67 -3.44
N ALA A 281 2.02 -17.71 -2.75
CA ALA A 281 2.75 -16.55 -2.24
C ALA A 281 3.74 -15.95 -3.24
N TRP A 282 4.15 -16.71 -4.27
CA TRP A 282 4.96 -16.21 -5.38
C TRP A 282 4.24 -16.40 -6.73
N ALA A 283 4.36 -15.39 -7.60
CA ALA A 283 3.91 -15.43 -8.99
C ALA A 283 4.79 -14.49 -9.82
N SER A 284 5.14 -14.91 -11.04
CA SER A 284 5.99 -14.14 -11.95
C SER A 284 5.17 -13.55 -13.10
N CYS A 285 5.09 -12.23 -13.17
CA CYS A 285 4.55 -11.49 -14.31
C CYS A 285 5.63 -10.70 -15.04
N LYS A 286 5.33 -10.23 -16.25
CA LYS A 286 6.24 -9.36 -17.02
C LYS A 286 6.37 -7.97 -16.40
N ARG A 287 7.61 -7.49 -16.29
CA ARG A 287 7.94 -6.10 -15.93
C ARG A 287 7.34 -5.11 -16.94
N ARG A 288 7.08 -3.89 -16.48
CA ARG A 288 6.65 -2.79 -17.34
C ARG A 288 7.80 -2.25 -18.18
N VAL A 289 7.47 -1.88 -19.41
CA VAL A 289 8.27 -1.01 -20.28
C VAL A 289 7.32 0.11 -20.71
N GLY A 290 7.46 1.27 -20.07
CA GLY A 290 6.45 2.33 -20.10
C GLY A 290 5.11 1.85 -19.54
N GLN A 291 4.05 1.94 -20.35
CA GLN A 291 2.70 1.54 -19.96
C GLN A 291 2.35 0.07 -20.28
N ARG A 292 3.27 -0.73 -20.83
CA ARG A 292 2.98 -2.11 -21.27
C ARG A 292 3.80 -3.15 -20.50
N ALA A 293 3.18 -4.27 -20.14
CA ALA A 293 3.84 -5.41 -19.49
C ALA A 293 4.59 -6.30 -20.49
N THR A 294 5.61 -5.74 -21.15
CA THR A 294 6.39 -6.40 -22.22
C THR A 294 7.83 -6.70 -21.84
N GLY A 295 8.28 -6.30 -20.64
CA GLY A 295 9.64 -6.55 -20.16
C GLY A 295 9.88 -8.00 -19.72
N ALA A 296 11.09 -8.25 -19.21
CA ALA A 296 11.45 -9.53 -18.62
C ALA A 296 10.51 -9.90 -17.44
N PRO A 297 10.21 -11.19 -17.20
CA PRO A 297 9.47 -11.60 -16.01
C PRO A 297 10.25 -11.30 -14.72
N PHE A 298 9.54 -10.95 -13.64
CA PHE A 298 10.12 -10.84 -12.30
C PHE A 298 10.62 -12.21 -11.80
N LYS A 299 11.78 -12.24 -11.16
CA LYS A 299 12.32 -13.44 -10.50
C LYS A 299 12.27 -13.29 -8.97
N PRO A 300 12.16 -14.40 -8.21
CA PRO A 300 12.23 -14.38 -6.74
C PRO A 300 13.46 -13.65 -6.20
N THR A 301 14.58 -13.78 -6.92
CA THR A 301 15.92 -13.26 -6.60
C THR A 301 16.16 -11.84 -7.07
N ASP A 302 15.25 -11.23 -7.84
CA ASP A 302 15.40 -9.85 -8.29
C ASP A 302 15.42 -8.91 -7.07
N VAL A 303 16.39 -8.00 -7.04
CA VAL A 303 16.43 -6.90 -6.09
C VAL A 303 15.37 -5.86 -6.49
N VAL A 304 14.67 -5.30 -5.51
CA VAL A 304 13.67 -4.26 -5.71
C VAL A 304 14.34 -2.94 -6.10
N THR A 305 13.90 -2.33 -7.20
CA THR A 305 14.41 -1.00 -7.62
C THR A 305 13.75 0.09 -6.78
N MET A 306 14.56 0.87 -6.06
CA MET A 306 14.14 2.08 -5.33
C MET A 306 15.21 3.14 -5.46
N ARG A 307 14.96 4.15 -6.30
CA ARG A 307 15.96 5.15 -6.69
C ARG A 307 15.49 6.56 -6.33
N THR A 308 16.32 7.32 -5.63
CA THR A 308 16.02 8.69 -5.20
C THR A 308 16.81 9.71 -6.01
N GLY A 309 16.29 10.93 -6.13
CA GLY A 309 16.77 11.96 -7.06
C GLY A 309 15.70 13.00 -7.37
N GLU A 310 16.00 14.26 -7.10
CA GLU A 310 15.07 15.39 -7.33
C GLU A 310 14.67 15.45 -8.80
N HIS A 311 13.37 15.54 -9.07
CA HIS A 311 12.78 15.54 -10.41
C HIS A 311 13.13 14.31 -11.27
N GLY A 312 13.68 13.24 -10.68
CA GLY A 312 14.25 12.11 -11.40
C GLY A 312 15.57 12.42 -12.11
N ALA A 313 16.23 13.53 -11.77
CA ALA A 313 17.57 13.87 -12.23
C ALA A 313 18.61 13.01 -11.49
N ASP A 314 19.61 12.53 -12.24
CA ASP A 314 20.73 11.68 -11.79
C ASP A 314 20.44 10.71 -10.61
N PRO A 315 19.42 9.83 -10.70
CA PRO A 315 18.94 9.12 -9.53
C PRO A 315 19.90 8.04 -9.06
N VAL A 316 20.15 7.99 -7.75
CA VAL A 316 20.94 6.94 -7.09
C VAL A 316 20.02 5.89 -6.48
N GLU A 317 20.50 4.66 -6.32
CA GLU A 317 19.78 3.66 -5.50
C GLU A 317 19.63 4.21 -4.08
N GLY A 318 18.45 4.04 -3.46
CA GLY A 318 18.15 4.62 -2.15
C GLY A 318 19.12 4.18 -1.06
N ASN A 319 19.63 2.94 -1.13
CA ASN A 319 20.67 2.42 -0.23
C ASN A 319 22.08 3.02 -0.42
N LYS A 320 22.24 3.92 -1.41
CA LYS A 320 23.47 4.70 -1.67
C LYS A 320 23.28 6.20 -1.46
N ASP A 321 22.05 6.65 -1.18
CA ASP A 321 21.80 8.05 -0.82
C ASP A 321 22.45 8.38 0.53
N PRO A 322 23.16 9.51 0.66
CA PRO A 322 23.92 9.83 1.88
C PRO A 322 23.05 10.14 3.10
N LEU A 323 21.76 10.44 2.92
CA LEU A 323 20.83 10.79 3.99
C LEU A 323 19.99 9.58 4.42
N ILE A 324 19.42 8.86 3.46
CA ILE A 324 18.49 7.74 3.73
C ILE A 324 19.09 6.34 3.55
N GLY A 325 20.29 6.21 2.97
CA GLY A 325 20.87 4.90 2.62
C GLY A 325 21.08 3.95 3.80
N GLN A 326 21.43 4.51 4.96
CA GLN A 326 21.55 3.78 6.23
C GLN A 326 20.29 3.01 6.63
N TYR A 327 19.09 3.49 6.27
CA TYR A 327 17.82 2.88 6.68
C TYR A 327 17.45 1.62 5.87
N PHE A 328 18.18 1.34 4.78
CA PHE A 328 18.11 0.10 4.03
C PHE A 328 19.03 -1.01 4.61
N GLU A 329 19.94 -0.69 5.54
CA GLU A 329 20.89 -1.66 6.06
C GLU A 329 20.18 -2.79 6.83
N GLY A 330 20.58 -4.04 6.56
CA GLY A 330 19.97 -5.23 7.15
C GLY A 330 18.55 -5.57 6.67
N VAL A 331 17.91 -4.75 5.83
CA VAL A 331 16.57 -5.02 5.30
C VAL A 331 16.66 -5.96 4.08
N PRO A 332 15.94 -7.10 4.06
CA PRO A 332 15.90 -7.96 2.87
C PRO A 332 15.28 -7.24 1.68
N ASN A 333 16.02 -7.15 0.57
CA ASN A 333 15.66 -6.32 -0.60
C ASN A 333 15.36 -7.13 -1.88
N ARG A 334 15.17 -8.45 -1.77
CA ARG A 334 14.75 -9.33 -2.89
C ARG A 334 13.27 -9.64 -2.77
N PHE A 335 12.52 -9.62 -3.87
CA PHE A 335 11.04 -9.71 -3.81
C PHE A 335 10.52 -10.92 -3.01
N ALA A 336 11.07 -12.12 -3.19
CA ALA A 336 10.60 -13.29 -2.43
C ALA A 336 10.99 -13.25 -0.94
N ALA A 337 12.01 -12.47 -0.54
CA ALA A 337 12.34 -12.32 0.87
C ALA A 337 11.28 -11.49 1.62
N LEU A 338 10.65 -10.54 0.92
CA LEU A 338 9.61 -9.62 1.44
C LEU A 338 8.24 -10.28 1.67
N MET A 339 8.08 -11.57 1.36
CA MET A 339 6.83 -12.32 1.51
C MET A 339 6.20 -12.26 2.91
N ASP A 340 7.03 -12.24 3.96
CA ASP A 340 6.58 -12.24 5.36
C ASP A 340 7.17 -11.00 6.07
N GLY A 341 6.31 -10.06 6.46
CA GLY A 341 6.70 -8.83 7.16
C GLY A 341 7.29 -9.08 8.55
N SER A 342 7.03 -10.26 9.12
CA SER A 342 7.60 -10.69 10.39
C SER A 342 8.95 -11.41 10.23
N ASP A 343 9.45 -11.62 9.00
CA ASP A 343 10.73 -12.30 8.68
C ASP A 343 11.69 -11.37 7.91
N LEU A 344 11.92 -10.17 8.47
CA LEU A 344 12.72 -9.09 7.89
C LEU A 344 13.90 -8.68 8.79
N GLY A 345 14.45 -9.64 9.56
CA GLY A 345 15.55 -9.40 10.50
C GLY A 345 15.17 -8.38 11.59
N ALA A 346 16.06 -7.42 11.88
CA ALA A 346 15.83 -6.34 12.84
C ALA A 346 14.72 -5.33 12.41
N SER A 347 14.22 -5.47 11.18
CA SER A 347 13.09 -4.70 10.64
C SER A 347 11.79 -5.50 10.56
N SER A 348 11.75 -6.69 11.16
CA SER A 348 10.53 -7.48 11.33
C SER A 348 9.47 -6.73 12.14
N TYR A 349 8.22 -6.87 11.75
CA TYR A 349 7.07 -6.26 12.43
C TYR A 349 5.84 -7.16 12.37
N THR A 350 4.86 -6.84 13.22
CA THR A 350 3.55 -7.48 13.28
C THR A 350 2.45 -6.41 13.26
N TYR A 351 1.19 -6.85 13.26
CA TYR A 351 0.03 -5.99 13.42
C TYR A 351 -0.70 -6.28 14.72
N GLU A 352 -1.24 -5.22 15.33
CA GLU A 352 -2.38 -5.29 16.25
C GLU A 352 -3.64 -5.04 15.42
N ILE A 353 -4.40 -6.10 15.17
CA ILE A 353 -5.60 -6.06 14.32
C ILE A 353 -6.85 -6.06 15.18
N ASN A 354 -7.73 -5.09 14.95
CA ASN A 354 -9.01 -4.92 15.64
C ASN A 354 -10.23 -5.04 14.71
N GLY A 355 -11.43 -5.05 15.28
CA GLY A 355 -12.67 -4.84 14.52
C GLY A 355 -13.00 -5.96 13.51
N LEU A 356 -13.65 -5.61 12.39
CA LEU A 356 -13.92 -6.57 11.31
C LEU A 356 -12.65 -7.07 10.62
N LEU A 357 -11.54 -6.32 10.68
CA LEU A 357 -10.26 -6.78 10.17
C LEU A 357 -9.73 -7.97 11.01
N ALA A 358 -10.03 -8.00 12.31
CA ALA A 358 -9.73 -9.13 13.19
C ALA A 358 -10.62 -10.35 12.88
N THR A 359 -11.92 -10.13 12.61
CA THR A 359 -12.82 -11.18 12.12
C THR A 359 -12.33 -11.76 10.79
N MET A 360 -11.88 -10.92 9.87
CA MET A 360 -11.31 -11.32 8.58
C MET A 360 -10.03 -12.14 8.74
N TYR A 361 -9.13 -11.72 9.65
CA TYR A 361 -7.90 -12.47 9.99
C TYR A 361 -8.22 -13.84 10.58
N ASN A 362 -9.13 -13.92 11.56
CA ASN A 362 -9.49 -15.16 12.24
C ASN A 362 -10.12 -16.15 11.27
N ASN A 363 -11.19 -15.72 10.59
CA ASN A 363 -12.05 -16.59 9.81
C ASN A 363 -11.55 -16.80 8.37
N CYS A 364 -10.55 -16.05 7.90
CA CYS A 364 -10.02 -16.14 6.54
C CYS A 364 -11.07 -15.94 5.44
N GLY A 365 -11.99 -14.97 5.65
CA GLY A 365 -13.15 -14.79 4.77
C GLY A 365 -14.11 -15.98 4.76
N ALA A 366 -14.02 -16.84 5.78
CA ALA A 366 -14.63 -18.17 5.90
C ALA A 366 -14.26 -19.14 4.75
N MET A 367 -13.08 -18.96 4.16
CA MET A 367 -12.45 -20.04 3.41
C MET A 367 -12.18 -21.22 4.35
N ALA A 368 -12.46 -22.44 3.88
CA ALA A 368 -12.02 -23.65 4.58
C ALA A 368 -10.49 -23.59 4.73
N ILE A 369 -10.01 -23.51 5.98
CA ILE A 369 -8.58 -23.48 6.28
C ILE A 369 -8.03 -24.86 5.94
N THR A 370 -7.41 -24.98 4.77
CA THR A 370 -6.64 -26.16 4.39
C THR A 370 -5.39 -26.19 5.26
N ASN A 371 -5.45 -26.94 6.38
CA ASN A 371 -4.26 -27.23 7.19
C ASN A 371 -3.15 -27.76 6.27
N PRO A 372 -1.97 -27.11 6.21
CA PRO A 372 -0.88 -27.53 5.33
C PRO A 372 -0.12 -28.72 5.92
N ALA A 373 -0.83 -29.85 6.08
CA ALA A 373 -0.30 -31.13 6.52
C ALA A 373 0.01 -32.02 5.29
N THR A 374 1.11 -31.72 4.61
CA THR A 374 1.83 -32.56 3.62
C THR A 374 1.11 -33.00 2.32
N PRO A 375 1.86 -33.44 1.28
CA PRO A 375 3.26 -33.15 0.93
C PRO A 375 3.39 -32.41 -0.42
N VAL A 376 4.62 -31.98 -0.74
CA VAL A 376 5.00 -31.43 -2.06
C VAL A 376 4.68 -32.44 -3.18
N PRO A 377 4.00 -32.06 -4.28
CA PRO A 377 3.86 -32.92 -5.45
C PRO A 377 5.24 -33.29 -5.99
N ALA A 378 5.51 -34.58 -6.19
CA ALA A 378 6.81 -35.06 -6.63
C ALA A 378 7.25 -34.35 -7.90
N ALA A 379 8.46 -33.79 -7.88
CA ALA A 379 9.05 -33.14 -9.04
C ALA A 379 9.12 -34.13 -10.21
N THR A 380 8.52 -33.77 -11.35
CA THR A 380 8.50 -34.62 -12.54
C THR A 380 9.94 -34.88 -12.98
N THR A 381 10.37 -36.15 -12.91
CA THR A 381 11.71 -36.57 -13.29
C THR A 381 11.94 -36.33 -14.78
N ALA A 382 12.64 -35.26 -15.12
CA ALA A 382 13.23 -35.09 -16.44
C ALA A 382 14.38 -36.08 -16.61
N SER A 383 14.39 -36.79 -17.74
CA SER A 383 15.24 -37.95 -17.97
C SER A 383 16.74 -37.62 -18.01
N SER A 384 17.55 -38.61 -17.66
CA SER A 384 19.01 -38.57 -17.65
C SER A 384 19.63 -38.37 -19.04
N ALA A 385 20.60 -37.46 -19.12
CA ALA A 385 21.66 -37.51 -20.12
C ALA A 385 23.01 -37.34 -19.40
N ALA A 386 23.82 -38.40 -19.38
CA ALA A 386 25.19 -38.34 -18.90
C ALA A 386 26.10 -37.65 -19.92
N THR A 387 27.27 -37.13 -19.50
CA THR A 387 28.59 -37.68 -19.88
C THR A 387 29.75 -36.77 -19.40
N THR A 388 30.77 -37.41 -18.81
CA THR A 388 32.16 -36.95 -18.54
C THR A 388 32.47 -35.72 -17.67
N ARG A 389 33.26 -35.98 -16.62
CA ARG A 389 34.25 -35.07 -16.01
C ARG A 389 35.65 -35.59 -16.40
N PRO A 390 36.56 -34.72 -16.87
CA PRO A 390 37.81 -34.45 -16.14
C PRO A 390 38.22 -32.95 -16.24
N THR A 391 39.19 -32.36 -15.51
CA THR A 391 40.16 -32.89 -14.52
C THR A 391 40.36 -31.87 -13.37
N THR A 392 41.54 -31.87 -12.72
CA THR A 392 42.10 -30.88 -11.79
C THR A 392 42.91 -29.78 -12.48
N ASN A 393 43.05 -28.60 -11.86
CA ASN A 393 44.36 -28.07 -11.40
C ASN A 393 44.20 -26.71 -10.68
N ALA A 394 44.97 -26.53 -9.61
CA ALA A 394 45.22 -25.26 -8.95
C ALA A 394 46.74 -25.03 -8.89
N PRO A 395 47.19 -23.77 -8.88
CA PRO A 395 48.38 -23.41 -8.10
C PRO A 395 48.19 -22.13 -7.26
N SER A 396 49.16 -21.88 -6.38
CA SER A 396 49.05 -21.00 -5.21
C SER A 396 50.01 -19.79 -5.25
N THR A 397 49.73 -18.76 -4.44
CA THR A 397 50.69 -17.72 -3.94
C THR A 397 51.30 -16.77 -5.00
N THR A 398 51.75 -15.52 -4.74
CA THR A 398 52.17 -14.81 -3.50
C THR A 398 52.07 -13.27 -3.69
N ALA A 399 52.07 -12.47 -2.62
CA ALA A 399 52.39 -11.01 -2.64
C ALA A 399 53.89 -10.78 -2.31
N PRO A 400 54.53 -9.59 -2.49
CA PRO A 400 54.40 -8.49 -1.49
C PRO A 400 54.77 -7.01 -1.89
N THR A 401 54.48 -6.07 -0.96
CA THR A 401 55.18 -4.79 -0.60
C THR A 401 55.43 -3.59 -1.57
N THR A 402 54.73 -2.48 -1.27
CA THR A 402 55.19 -1.07 -0.99
C THR A 402 56.22 -0.32 -1.85
N VAL A 403 55.93 0.97 -2.18
CA VAL A 403 56.64 2.20 -1.72
C VAL A 403 55.95 3.49 -2.28
N ALA A 404 56.09 4.62 -1.57
CA ALA A 404 55.72 6.01 -1.95
C ALA A 404 56.74 6.97 -1.25
N PRO A 405 56.73 8.34 -1.38
CA PRO A 405 55.92 9.28 -2.17
C PRO A 405 56.86 10.17 -3.07
N PRO A 406 56.79 11.53 -3.27
CA PRO A 406 56.43 12.63 -2.35
C PRO A 406 55.42 13.68 -2.88
N SER A 407 55.09 14.63 -2.00
CA SER A 407 54.15 15.74 -2.16
C SER A 407 54.83 17.07 -2.52
N THR A 408 54.05 18.03 -3.07
CA THR A 408 54.32 19.48 -2.87
C THR A 408 53.02 20.26 -2.66
N THR A 409 53.08 21.17 -1.68
CA THR A 409 52.06 22.13 -1.25
C THR A 409 51.76 23.22 -2.28
N ASN A 410 50.58 23.86 -2.19
CA ASN A 410 50.46 25.27 -1.74
C ASN A 410 49.00 25.76 -1.68
N THR A 411 48.64 26.39 -0.57
CA THR A 411 47.51 27.33 -0.42
C THR A 411 48.12 28.74 -0.30
N PRO A 412 47.39 29.84 -0.59
CA PRO A 412 46.68 30.53 0.51
C PRO A 412 45.40 31.32 0.12
N ALA A 413 44.64 31.72 1.16
CA ALA A 413 43.71 32.86 1.30
C ALA A 413 42.62 33.12 0.21
N SER A 414 41.31 33.19 0.51
CA SER A 414 40.53 33.88 1.57
C SER A 414 40.36 35.40 1.38
N THR A 415 39.12 35.82 1.09
CA THR A 415 38.36 37.03 1.55
C THR A 415 37.22 37.35 0.56
N THR A 416 36.15 38.14 0.82
CA THR A 416 35.29 38.40 2.01
C THR A 416 34.13 39.33 1.57
N VAL A 417 32.88 39.05 1.98
CA VAL A 417 31.71 39.99 2.11
C VAL A 417 31.05 40.64 0.87
N THR A 418 29.75 40.32 0.70
CA THR A 418 28.50 41.13 0.55
C THR A 418 28.55 42.69 0.50
N PRO A 419 27.41 43.44 0.34
CA PRO A 419 26.09 43.18 -0.29
C PRO A 419 25.56 44.34 -1.20
N ALA A 420 24.45 44.14 -1.92
CA ALA A 420 23.32 45.08 -2.18
C ALA A 420 22.47 44.59 -3.38
N THR A 421 21.18 44.24 -3.27
CA THR A 421 19.96 45.08 -3.11
C THR A 421 19.52 45.81 -4.40
N THR A 422 18.20 45.81 -4.63
CA THR A 422 17.41 46.70 -5.53
C THR A 422 17.01 46.18 -6.92
N ALA A 423 15.84 45.53 -6.98
CA ALA A 423 14.92 45.61 -8.12
C ALA A 423 14.07 46.91 -8.02
N PRO A 424 13.12 47.26 -8.92
CA PRO A 424 12.69 46.59 -10.15
C PRO A 424 12.52 47.53 -11.37
N ARG A 425 12.24 46.99 -12.56
CA ARG A 425 11.33 47.66 -13.52
C ARG A 425 10.66 46.71 -14.53
N THR A 426 9.65 47.25 -15.19
CA THR A 426 8.46 46.58 -15.75
C THR A 426 8.48 46.41 -17.28
N SER A 427 7.42 45.75 -17.77
CA SER A 427 6.77 45.91 -19.09
C SER A 427 7.53 45.46 -20.36
N ASN A 428 6.97 44.45 -21.05
CA ASN A 428 6.03 44.77 -22.13
C ASN A 428 5.14 43.59 -22.56
N THR A 429 3.90 43.92 -22.94
CA THR A 429 2.97 43.08 -23.71
C THR A 429 3.16 43.31 -25.22
N ARG A 430 2.76 42.36 -26.10
CA ARG A 430 1.73 42.54 -27.18
C ARG A 430 1.62 41.37 -28.20
N SER A 431 0.37 40.99 -28.50
CA SER A 431 -0.23 40.41 -29.74
C SER A 431 0.22 39.08 -30.40
N GLN A 432 -0.67 38.08 -30.29
CA GLN A 432 -1.52 37.47 -31.35
C GLN A 432 -0.99 36.61 -32.54
N GLU A 433 -1.67 35.45 -32.64
CA GLU A 433 -2.34 34.83 -33.82
C GLU A 433 -1.68 33.76 -34.74
N LYS A 434 -2.44 32.64 -34.87
CA LYS A 434 -2.50 31.63 -35.96
C LYS A 434 -1.27 30.69 -36.05
N ARG A 435 -1.39 29.41 -36.45
CA ARG A 435 -2.42 28.70 -37.26
C ARG A 435 -2.55 27.21 -36.86
N VAL A 436 -3.74 26.62 -37.02
CA VAL A 436 -4.04 25.18 -36.82
C VAL A 436 -3.82 24.37 -38.11
N HIS A 437 -3.15 23.21 -38.03
CA HIS A 437 -3.21 22.11 -39.02
C HIS A 437 -2.67 20.80 -38.40
N GLY A 438 -3.21 19.61 -38.75
CA GLY A 438 -2.53 18.34 -38.43
C GLY A 438 -3.32 17.04 -38.26
N ILE A 439 -4.66 17.03 -38.16
CA ILE A 439 -5.43 15.77 -38.04
C ILE A 439 -5.97 15.37 -39.42
N ARG A 440 -5.27 14.49 -40.16
CA ARG A 440 -5.80 13.73 -41.33
C ARG A 440 -4.88 12.62 -41.87
N SER A 441 -4.51 11.63 -41.05
CA SER A 441 -3.96 10.35 -41.54
C SER A 441 -4.29 9.13 -40.67
N PHE A 442 -5.28 9.22 -39.79
CA PHE A 442 -5.63 8.14 -38.84
C PHE A 442 -6.94 7.41 -39.20
N PHE A 443 -7.88 8.08 -39.87
CA PHE A 443 -9.25 7.57 -40.03
C PHE A 443 -9.47 6.62 -41.22
N ASP A 444 -8.60 6.64 -42.23
CA ASP A 444 -8.76 5.78 -43.43
C ASP A 444 -8.25 4.34 -43.25
N TRP A 445 -7.73 3.98 -42.06
CA TRP A 445 -7.45 2.59 -41.67
C TRP A 445 -8.60 1.96 -40.84
N PHE A 446 -9.55 2.77 -40.35
CA PHE A 446 -10.43 2.36 -39.26
C PHE A 446 -11.80 1.77 -39.67
N PHE A 447 -12.19 1.83 -40.96
CA PHE A 447 -13.46 1.24 -41.43
C PHE A 447 -13.35 0.55 -42.80
N GLY A 448 -13.37 -0.80 -42.81
CA GLY A 448 -13.42 -1.59 -44.04
C GLY A 448 -13.88 -3.03 -43.83
N GLN A 449 -15.09 -3.34 -44.33
CA GLN A 449 -15.70 -4.69 -44.49
C GLN A 449 -16.18 -5.38 -43.18
N VAL A 450 -17.46 -5.34 -42.79
CA VAL A 450 -18.74 -5.81 -43.42
C VAL A 450 -19.05 -7.29 -43.13
N MET A 451 -20.04 -7.50 -42.25
CA MET A 451 -20.70 -8.77 -41.89
C MET A 451 -21.39 -9.45 -43.11
N PRO A 452 -21.59 -10.80 -43.13
CA PRO A 452 -22.91 -11.32 -42.68
C PRO A 452 -23.02 -12.80 -42.18
N LYS A 453 -24.11 -13.02 -41.41
CA LYS A 453 -24.97 -14.24 -41.28
C LYS A 453 -24.71 -15.35 -40.22
N THR A 454 -25.80 -15.61 -39.50
CA THR A 454 -26.24 -16.64 -38.52
C THR A 454 -26.51 -18.01 -39.20
N PRO A 455 -26.93 -19.15 -38.54
CA PRO A 455 -27.81 -19.25 -37.34
C PRO A 455 -27.85 -20.51 -36.41
N ARG A 456 -28.59 -20.38 -35.27
CA ARG A 456 -29.37 -21.42 -34.51
C ARG A 456 -28.56 -22.58 -33.85
N ALA A 457 -29.03 -23.33 -32.82
CA ALA A 457 -30.36 -23.47 -32.20
C ALA A 457 -30.34 -24.00 -30.72
N ARG A 458 -31.44 -23.72 -29.99
CA ARG A 458 -32.17 -24.60 -29.03
C ARG A 458 -31.51 -25.16 -27.72
N ARG A 459 -32.20 -24.82 -26.59
CA ARG A 459 -32.84 -25.70 -25.55
C ARG A 459 -31.93 -26.65 -24.73
N ARG A 460 -32.25 -27.04 -23.47
CA ARG A 460 -33.40 -26.77 -22.57
C ARG A 460 -32.97 -26.99 -21.10
N LEU A 461 -33.54 -26.17 -20.20
CA LEU A 461 -34.16 -26.51 -18.91
C LEU A 461 -33.96 -27.93 -18.32
N SER A 462 -33.49 -28.00 -17.06
CA SER A 462 -34.19 -28.57 -15.87
C SER A 462 -33.18 -28.93 -14.76
N SER A 463 -33.53 -29.14 -13.48
CA SER A 463 -34.58 -28.57 -12.61
C SER A 463 -34.47 -29.27 -11.24
N CYS A 464 -34.47 -28.53 -10.12
CA CYS A 464 -34.79 -29.06 -8.77
C CYS A 464 -33.82 -30.15 -8.20
N ARG A 465 -33.78 -30.48 -6.90
CA ARG A 465 -34.47 -29.93 -5.71
C ARG A 465 -33.67 -30.26 -4.43
N THR A 466 -33.72 -29.34 -3.45
CA THR A 466 -33.79 -29.57 -1.98
C THR A 466 -32.98 -30.71 -1.32
N ALA A 467 -31.99 -30.30 -0.52
CA ALA A 467 -31.87 -30.43 0.96
C ALA A 467 -33.10 -30.93 1.77
N PRO A 468 -33.09 -31.04 3.14
CA PRO A 468 -32.02 -30.83 4.14
C PRO A 468 -31.76 -32.17 4.93
N THR A 469 -31.12 -32.30 6.11
CA THR A 469 -31.24 -31.62 7.42
C THR A 469 -30.06 -31.93 8.37
N SER A 470 -29.70 -30.90 9.15
CA SER A 470 -29.36 -30.81 10.61
C SER A 470 -29.00 -32.08 11.43
N GLU A 471 -28.25 -32.05 12.54
CA GLU A 471 -28.15 -31.08 13.66
C GLU A 471 -26.70 -30.99 14.21
N GLN A 472 -26.17 -29.79 14.53
CA GLN A 472 -25.96 -29.23 15.89
C GLN A 472 -25.36 -30.16 16.97
N ASN A 473 -24.22 -29.75 17.55
CA ASN A 473 -24.14 -29.34 18.96
C ASN A 473 -22.79 -28.68 19.32
N GLU A 474 -22.82 -27.80 20.33
CA GLU A 474 -21.69 -27.02 20.85
C GLU A 474 -20.92 -27.76 21.98
N ALA A 475 -19.67 -27.34 22.26
CA ALA A 475 -19.33 -26.58 23.49
C ALA A 475 -17.89 -26.76 24.06
N GLU A 476 -17.36 -25.62 24.48
CA GLU A 476 -16.52 -25.39 25.69
C GLU A 476 -14.97 -25.45 25.69
N LYS A 477 -14.43 -24.60 26.57
CA LYS A 477 -13.06 -24.11 26.80
C LYS A 477 -12.14 -25.12 27.49
N THR A 478 -10.82 -24.93 27.36
CA THR A 478 -9.90 -24.80 28.51
C THR A 478 -8.53 -24.21 28.13
N LYS A 479 -7.79 -23.68 29.11
CA LYS A 479 -6.41 -23.17 29.00
C LYS A 479 -5.63 -23.53 30.27
N PRO A 480 -4.36 -24.00 30.16
CA PRO A 480 -3.40 -23.87 31.27
C PRO A 480 -2.02 -23.34 30.75
N PRO A 481 -0.84 -23.49 31.39
CA PRO A 481 -0.01 -22.33 31.75
C PRO A 481 1.41 -22.32 31.13
N ALA A 482 2.20 -21.29 31.46
CA ALA A 482 3.55 -21.08 30.93
C ALA A 482 4.64 -21.90 31.65
N SER A 483 5.72 -22.23 30.94
CA SER A 483 7.00 -22.71 31.51
C SER A 483 8.20 -22.20 30.70
N SER A 484 9.40 -22.27 31.30
CA SER A 484 10.60 -21.54 30.89
C SER A 484 11.50 -22.23 29.86
N GLY A 485 12.01 -21.46 28.91
CA GLY A 485 13.42 -21.50 28.48
C GLY A 485 13.92 -22.69 27.65
N SER A 486 13.93 -22.54 26.32
CA SER A 486 14.89 -23.20 25.43
C SER A 486 15.08 -22.38 24.15
N ILE A 487 16.32 -22.23 23.67
CA ILE A 487 16.63 -21.50 22.43
C ILE A 487 16.51 -22.45 21.24
N HIS A 488 15.30 -22.54 20.67
CA HIS A 488 15.08 -23.15 19.35
C HIS A 488 13.91 -22.48 18.64
N GLY A 489 14.23 -21.76 17.54
CA GLY A 489 13.25 -21.20 16.60
C GLY A 489 12.29 -20.19 17.22
N GLU A 490 12.60 -18.89 17.14
CA GLU A 490 11.61 -17.86 17.43
C GLU A 490 10.41 -18.02 16.47
N GLU A 491 9.28 -18.48 17.01
CA GLU A 491 7.99 -18.28 16.37
C GLU A 491 7.82 -16.77 16.10
N PRO A 492 7.17 -16.38 14.99
CA PRO A 492 6.84 -14.98 14.78
C PRO A 492 6.08 -14.45 16.00
N ALA A 493 6.44 -13.25 16.48
CA ALA A 493 5.63 -12.57 17.47
C ALA A 493 4.16 -12.56 16.99
N PRO A 494 3.18 -12.98 17.81
CA PRO A 494 1.83 -13.19 17.33
C PRO A 494 1.20 -11.85 16.91
N VAL A 495 0.40 -11.89 15.84
CA VAL A 495 -0.53 -10.80 15.53
C VAL A 495 -1.44 -10.63 16.75
N VAL A 496 -1.51 -9.41 17.29
CA VAL A 496 -2.34 -9.12 18.45
C VAL A 496 -3.76 -8.91 17.96
N ILE A 497 -4.71 -9.74 18.41
CA ILE A 497 -6.06 -9.80 17.85
C ILE A 497 -7.05 -9.28 18.90
N THR A 498 -7.73 -8.17 18.60
CA THR A 498 -8.74 -7.58 19.48
C THR A 498 -10.12 -7.58 18.82
N VAL A 499 -10.89 -8.65 19.03
CA VAL A 499 -12.26 -8.79 18.51
C VAL A 499 -13.27 -8.00 19.39
N ASN A 500 -13.03 -6.70 19.56
CA ASN A 500 -14.01 -5.78 20.15
C ASN A 500 -14.67 -4.97 19.04
N LEU A 501 -15.80 -5.48 18.53
CA LEU A 501 -16.53 -4.85 17.44
C LEU A 501 -17.32 -3.63 17.92
N THR A 502 -17.17 -2.52 17.21
CA THR A 502 -18.00 -1.31 17.36
C THR A 502 -19.47 -1.60 16.99
N ARG A 503 -20.37 -0.64 17.26
CA ARG A 503 -21.81 -0.78 16.94
C ARG A 503 -22.04 -0.97 15.45
N SER A 504 -21.39 -0.16 14.62
CA SER A 504 -21.49 -0.21 13.17
C SER A 504 -20.93 -1.51 12.60
N GLU A 505 -19.78 -1.97 13.10
CA GLU A 505 -19.19 -3.26 12.72
C GLU A 505 -20.08 -4.46 13.08
N LYS A 506 -20.69 -4.48 14.27
CA LYS A 506 -21.64 -5.54 14.68
C LYS A 506 -22.82 -5.63 13.72
N ARG A 507 -23.36 -4.47 13.31
CA ARG A 507 -24.51 -4.38 12.38
C ARG A 507 -24.15 -4.81 10.95
N VAL A 508 -22.93 -4.50 10.49
CA VAL A 508 -22.40 -5.00 9.21
C VAL A 508 -22.14 -6.51 9.27
N LEU A 509 -21.58 -7.04 10.36
CA LEU A 509 -21.31 -8.47 10.50
C LEU A 509 -22.58 -9.31 10.62
N SER A 510 -23.60 -8.85 11.35
CA SER A 510 -24.92 -9.50 11.43
C SER A 510 -25.53 -9.64 10.03
N TRP A 511 -25.66 -8.53 9.29
CA TRP A 511 -26.13 -8.56 7.91
C TRP A 511 -25.31 -9.52 7.03
N TYR A 512 -23.98 -9.45 7.13
CA TYR A 512 -23.08 -10.23 6.29
C TYR A 512 -23.22 -11.74 6.53
N SER A 513 -23.29 -12.16 7.81
CA SER A 513 -23.46 -13.56 8.18
C SER A 513 -24.86 -14.07 7.83
N GLU A 514 -25.91 -13.34 8.23
CA GLU A 514 -27.31 -13.74 8.00
C GLU A 514 -27.64 -13.91 6.51
N THR A 515 -27.14 -13.01 5.65
CA THR A 515 -27.34 -13.09 4.20
C THR A 515 -26.53 -14.21 3.55
N LEU A 516 -25.36 -14.54 4.10
CA LEU A 516 -24.58 -15.69 3.59
C LEU A 516 -25.21 -17.01 4.03
N ASP A 517 -25.69 -17.12 5.26
CA ASP A 517 -26.43 -18.29 5.74
C ASP A 517 -27.71 -18.52 4.92
N SER A 518 -28.49 -17.46 4.63
CA SER A 518 -29.66 -17.57 3.74
C SER A 518 -29.31 -18.00 2.31
N ASN A 519 -28.12 -17.65 1.84
CA ASN A 519 -27.63 -17.98 0.49
C ASN A 519 -26.90 -19.34 0.42
N GLY A 520 -26.89 -20.13 1.50
CA GLY A 520 -26.25 -21.45 1.52
C GLY A 520 -24.77 -21.45 1.89
N GLY A 521 -24.30 -20.42 2.59
CA GLY A 521 -22.99 -20.33 3.21
C GLY A 521 -21.91 -19.64 2.36
N HIS A 522 -20.66 -19.80 2.79
CA HIS A 522 -19.50 -19.08 2.26
C HIS A 522 -18.93 -19.70 0.97
N SER A 523 -19.62 -19.47 -0.15
CA SER A 523 -19.08 -19.75 -1.50
C SER A 523 -18.47 -18.49 -2.12
N ALA A 524 -17.54 -18.65 -3.06
CA ALA A 524 -16.97 -17.51 -3.81
C ALA A 524 -18.04 -16.77 -4.64
N GLU A 525 -19.09 -17.47 -5.07
CA GLU A 525 -20.24 -16.88 -5.78
C GLU A 525 -21.12 -16.04 -4.83
N ASN A 526 -21.36 -16.53 -3.62
CA ASN A 526 -22.14 -15.81 -2.60
C ASN A 526 -21.37 -14.58 -2.08
N VAL A 527 -20.06 -14.70 -1.83
CA VAL A 527 -19.20 -13.55 -1.48
C VAL A 527 -19.20 -12.50 -2.60
N ALA A 528 -19.15 -12.92 -3.86
CA ALA A 528 -19.29 -12.01 -5.00
C ALA A 528 -20.69 -11.39 -5.07
N ASP A 529 -21.75 -12.09 -4.63
CA ASP A 529 -23.08 -11.50 -4.53
C ASP A 529 -23.17 -10.43 -3.45
N MET A 530 -22.59 -10.68 -2.27
CA MET A 530 -22.49 -9.67 -1.20
C MET A 530 -21.78 -8.41 -1.69
N GLU A 531 -20.75 -8.55 -2.55
CA GLU A 531 -20.10 -7.42 -3.20
C GLU A 531 -21.04 -6.68 -4.18
N ARG A 532 -21.81 -7.39 -5.01
CA ARG A 532 -22.82 -6.78 -5.90
C ARG A 532 -23.87 -6.00 -5.10
N GLN A 533 -24.33 -6.55 -3.97
CA GLN A 533 -25.32 -5.93 -3.10
C GLN A 533 -24.80 -4.61 -2.51
N VAL A 534 -23.57 -4.57 -1.95
CA VAL A 534 -23.01 -3.32 -1.41
C VAL A 534 -22.69 -2.29 -2.50
N CYS A 535 -22.22 -2.71 -3.69
CA CYS A 535 -21.99 -1.78 -4.79
C CYS A 535 -23.31 -1.14 -5.26
N MET A 536 -24.38 -1.92 -5.47
CA MET A 536 -25.70 -1.40 -5.84
C MET A 536 -26.36 -0.58 -4.72
N PHE A 537 -26.13 -0.94 -3.45
CA PHE A 537 -26.65 -0.18 -2.33
C PHE A 537 -25.94 1.17 -2.16
N GLN A 538 -24.61 1.22 -2.35
CA GLN A 538 -23.88 2.48 -2.39
C GLN A 538 -24.45 3.40 -3.46
N ASP A 539 -24.66 2.84 -4.66
CA ASP A 539 -25.15 3.60 -5.80
C ASP A 539 -26.55 4.19 -5.56
N GLN A 540 -27.45 3.41 -4.93
CA GLN A 540 -28.85 3.81 -4.74
C GLN A 540 -29.13 4.57 -3.42
N CYS A 541 -28.34 4.32 -2.36
CA CYS A 541 -28.67 4.70 -0.98
C CYS A 541 -27.54 5.37 -0.18
N LEU A 542 -26.32 5.50 -0.74
CA LEU A 542 -25.18 6.20 -0.13
C LEU A 542 -24.57 7.23 -1.10
N GLY A 543 -25.44 7.90 -1.87
CA GLY A 543 -25.06 9.04 -2.72
C GLY A 543 -24.36 8.72 -4.05
N GLY A 544 -24.42 7.50 -4.57
CA GLY A 544 -23.91 7.18 -5.92
C GLY A 544 -22.41 6.88 -5.99
N ILE A 545 -22.00 6.10 -7.00
CA ILE A 545 -20.57 5.81 -7.26
C ILE A 545 -19.97 6.84 -8.21
N LEU A 546 -19.14 7.74 -7.67
CA LEU A 546 -18.37 8.70 -8.46
C LEU A 546 -17.35 7.97 -9.34
N ASP A 547 -17.13 8.47 -10.56
CA ASP A 547 -16.04 8.01 -11.42
C ASP A 547 -14.69 8.60 -10.97
N PHE A 548 -13.59 8.01 -11.44
CA PHE A 548 -12.30 8.66 -11.40
C PHE A 548 -12.28 9.87 -12.35
N THR A 549 -11.48 10.90 -12.03
CA THR A 549 -11.19 11.99 -12.97
C THR A 549 -10.35 11.49 -14.14
N ASP A 550 -10.48 12.09 -15.32
CA ASP A 550 -9.68 11.72 -16.51
C ASP A 550 -8.16 11.84 -16.29
N GLU A 551 -7.72 12.80 -15.48
CA GLU A 551 -6.30 12.90 -15.08
C GLU A 551 -5.84 11.67 -14.30
N PHE A 552 -6.62 11.23 -13.29
CA PHE A 552 -6.33 10.03 -12.52
C PHE A 552 -6.34 8.77 -13.40
N LYS A 553 -7.33 8.62 -14.29
CA LYS A 553 -7.40 7.51 -15.27
C LYS A 553 -6.17 7.46 -16.17
N SER A 554 -5.76 8.62 -16.70
CA SER A 554 -4.60 8.77 -17.58
C SER A 554 -3.29 8.43 -16.86
N LEU A 555 -3.06 9.01 -15.68
CA LEU A 555 -1.85 8.82 -14.88
C LEU A 555 -1.70 7.36 -14.42
N TRP A 556 -2.75 6.82 -13.79
CA TRP A 556 -2.76 5.50 -13.17
C TRP A 556 -3.23 4.37 -14.08
N GLY A 557 -3.54 4.65 -15.35
CA GLY A 557 -3.94 3.64 -16.34
C GLY A 557 -5.15 2.79 -15.91
N VAL A 558 -6.01 3.35 -15.06
CA VAL A 558 -7.26 2.74 -14.57
C VAL A 558 -8.43 3.24 -15.39
N GLN A 559 -9.51 2.45 -15.46
CA GLN A 559 -10.68 2.78 -16.29
C GLN A 559 -11.80 3.45 -15.48
N GLU A 560 -12.16 2.84 -14.35
CA GLU A 560 -13.21 3.30 -13.43
C GLU A 560 -13.08 2.54 -12.08
N PRO A 561 -13.74 2.99 -11.00
CA PRO A 561 -13.79 2.28 -9.72
C PRO A 561 -14.39 0.88 -9.82
N ARG A 562 -13.89 -0.05 -9.00
CA ARG A 562 -14.30 -1.46 -9.00
C ARG A 562 -15.83 -1.65 -8.92
N CYS A 563 -16.49 -0.96 -7.98
CA CYS A 563 -17.94 -1.08 -7.84
C CYS A 563 -18.72 -0.43 -8.98
N ARG A 564 -18.14 0.55 -9.71
CA ARG A 564 -18.80 1.17 -10.86
C ARG A 564 -18.94 0.16 -12.01
N THR A 565 -17.90 -0.63 -12.28
CA THR A 565 -17.97 -1.77 -13.22
C THR A 565 -19.05 -2.77 -12.84
N ILE A 566 -19.18 -3.08 -11.54
CA ILE A 566 -20.19 -4.01 -11.04
C ILE A 566 -21.61 -3.45 -11.23
N VAL A 567 -21.84 -2.18 -10.88
CA VAL A 567 -23.14 -1.51 -11.08
C VAL A 567 -23.49 -1.39 -12.56
N ASN A 568 -22.54 -1.02 -13.41
CA ASN A 568 -22.71 -0.96 -14.86
C ASN A 568 -23.11 -2.33 -15.44
N ALA A 569 -22.46 -3.41 -15.02
CA ALA A 569 -22.77 -4.77 -15.46
C ALA A 569 -24.14 -5.26 -14.97
N ILE A 570 -24.61 -4.82 -13.79
CA ILE A 570 -25.96 -5.14 -13.30
C ILE A 570 -27.02 -4.34 -14.07
N ASN A 571 -26.78 -3.04 -14.31
CA ASN A 571 -27.69 -2.18 -15.05
C ASN A 571 -27.79 -2.55 -16.54
N SER A 572 -26.75 -3.14 -17.14
CA SER A 572 -26.77 -3.68 -18.50
C SER A 572 -27.40 -5.07 -18.62
N GLY A 573 -27.61 -5.77 -17.49
CA GLY A 573 -28.08 -7.15 -17.44
C GLY A 573 -27.00 -8.22 -17.72
N GLU A 574 -25.72 -7.83 -17.81
CA GLU A 574 -24.58 -8.76 -17.88
C GLU A 574 -24.41 -9.57 -16.59
N GLN A 575 -24.62 -8.90 -15.45
CA GLN A 575 -24.65 -9.50 -14.12
C GLN A 575 -26.00 -9.31 -13.45
N LYS A 576 -26.25 -10.08 -12.39
CA LYS A 576 -27.42 -9.96 -11.52
C LYS A 576 -27.01 -10.16 -10.08
N ILE A 577 -27.80 -9.59 -9.16
CA ILE A 577 -27.79 -10.02 -7.77
C ILE A 577 -28.59 -11.34 -7.67
N LEU A 578 -28.10 -12.29 -6.89
CA LEU A 578 -28.63 -13.64 -6.76
C LEU A 578 -29.75 -13.70 -5.73
N ASP A 579 -29.58 -13.04 -4.57
CA ASP A 579 -30.65 -12.85 -3.60
C ASP A 579 -31.72 -11.87 -4.15
N PRO A 580 -32.96 -12.31 -4.43
CA PRO A 580 -34.02 -11.41 -4.88
C PRO A 580 -34.52 -10.45 -3.78
N ALA A 581 -34.29 -10.78 -2.50
CA ALA A 581 -34.71 -9.98 -1.35
C ALA A 581 -33.65 -8.94 -0.93
N TRP A 582 -32.47 -8.92 -1.57
CA TRP A 582 -31.31 -8.11 -1.16
C TRP A 582 -31.65 -6.65 -0.82
N LYS A 583 -32.52 -6.02 -1.62
CA LYS A 583 -32.86 -4.60 -1.47
C LYS A 583 -33.74 -4.34 -0.25
N SER A 584 -34.65 -5.26 0.06
CA SER A 584 -35.43 -5.23 1.31
C SER A 584 -34.54 -5.54 2.51
N THR A 585 -33.65 -6.54 2.41
CA THR A 585 -32.70 -6.92 3.47
C THR A 585 -31.76 -5.76 3.80
N MET A 586 -31.04 -5.22 2.82
CA MET A 586 -30.16 -4.06 2.98
C MET A 586 -30.91 -2.85 3.57
N LYS A 587 -32.14 -2.57 3.12
CA LYS A 587 -32.94 -1.47 3.68
C LYS A 587 -33.41 -1.71 5.10
N ALA A 588 -33.73 -2.95 5.48
CA ALA A 588 -34.08 -3.31 6.85
C ALA A 588 -32.86 -3.20 7.78
N HIS A 589 -31.70 -3.71 7.35
CA HIS A 589 -30.47 -3.64 8.15
C HIS A 589 -29.91 -2.23 8.25
N PHE A 590 -29.82 -1.47 7.14
CA PHE A 590 -29.06 -0.22 7.06
C PHE A 590 -29.91 1.05 6.87
N GLY A 591 -31.13 0.92 6.35
CA GLY A 591 -31.95 2.04 5.91
C GLY A 591 -31.61 2.45 4.48
N CYS A 592 -31.62 3.75 4.19
CA CYS A 592 -31.17 4.32 2.91
C CYS A 592 -30.77 5.78 3.18
N PRO A 593 -29.66 6.01 3.93
CA PRO A 593 -29.48 7.28 4.62
C PRO A 593 -29.17 8.46 3.70
N HIS A 594 -28.61 8.22 2.50
CA HIS A 594 -28.35 9.25 1.48
C HIS A 594 -28.82 8.77 0.10
N PRO A 595 -30.13 8.82 -0.19
CA PRO A 595 -30.67 8.45 -1.50
C PRO A 595 -29.98 9.23 -2.61
N ALA A 596 -29.66 8.57 -3.73
CA ALA A 596 -28.90 9.20 -4.83
C ALA A 596 -29.55 10.43 -5.48
N ASN A 597 -30.83 10.69 -5.17
CA ASN A 597 -31.64 11.80 -5.69
C ASN A 597 -31.97 12.88 -4.64
N GLU A 598 -31.42 12.81 -3.42
CA GLU A 598 -31.48 13.94 -2.49
C GLU A 598 -30.36 14.94 -2.83
N PRO A 599 -30.66 16.26 -2.89
CA PRO A 599 -29.62 17.28 -3.04
C PRO A 599 -28.70 17.27 -1.81
N ALA A 600 -27.39 17.40 -2.05
CA ALA A 600 -26.33 17.32 -1.05
C ALA A 600 -26.28 18.53 -0.10
#